data_AF-F5S5W7-F1
#
_entry.id   AF-F5S5W7-F1
#
_cell.length_a   1.000
_cell.length_b   1.000
_cell.length_c   1.000
_cell.angle_alpha   90.00
_cell.angle_beta   90.00
_cell.angle_gamma   90.00
#
_symmetry.space_group_name_H-M   'P 1'
#
loop_
_entity.id
_entity.type
_entity.pdbx_description
1 polymer ?
#
loop_
_entity_poly.entity_id
_entity_poly.type
_entity_poly.pdbx_seq_one_letter_code
_entity_poly.pdbx_strand_id
1 'polypeptide(L)'
;MWNDDDLTLLLLHDNNAPEAWVDAWTRGYPLVQRVGVSAMQSVNERLTAVQAAFATIASQNVVAVAHGMGANALLSWHYVESWTMHKRLRAAILLAPQKAACTSNELRVRFQCPTAVCAGCLDDSDWLSQQAPLWQARFFALSDAVNQQRQRDWQWGMQLMQEMVLR
;
A
#
# COMPACT_ATOMS: atom_id res chain seq x y z
N MET A 1 1.83 -1.91 23.92
CA MET A 1 2.67 -2.97 23.33
C MET A 1 1.74 -3.80 22.47
N TRP A 2 1.82 -3.68 21.15
CA TRP A 2 0.89 -4.38 20.25
C TRP A 2 1.27 -5.86 20.27
N ASN A 3 0.26 -6.73 20.31
CA ASN A 3 0.51 -8.15 20.13
C ASN A 3 0.52 -8.38 18.62
N ASP A 4 1.66 -8.76 18.04
CA ASP A 4 1.80 -8.98 16.59
C ASP A 4 0.76 -9.99 16.05
N ASP A 5 0.23 -10.86 16.93
CA ASP A 5 -0.83 -11.83 16.66
C ASP A 5 -2.16 -11.22 16.19
N ASP A 6 -2.43 -9.93 16.46
CA ASP A 6 -3.65 -9.24 16.03
C ASP A 6 -3.40 -8.30 14.84
N LEU A 7 -2.22 -8.32 14.21
CA LEU A 7 -1.95 -7.52 13.00
C LEU A 7 -2.25 -8.34 11.75
N THR A 8 -3.08 -7.83 10.84
CA THR A 8 -3.25 -8.41 9.50
C THR A 8 -2.62 -7.53 8.44
N LEU A 9 -1.78 -8.13 7.60
CA LEU A 9 -1.18 -7.46 6.47
C LEU A 9 -2.09 -7.58 5.24
N LEU A 10 -2.48 -6.43 4.66
CA LEU A 10 -3.19 -6.35 3.39
C LEU A 10 -2.19 -6.03 2.28
N LEU A 11 -1.90 -7.01 1.43
CA LEU A 11 -1.01 -6.87 0.28
C LEU A 11 -1.81 -6.60 -0.99
N LEU A 12 -1.65 -5.41 -1.56
CA LEU A 12 -2.24 -5.05 -2.85
C LEU A 12 -1.15 -5.03 -3.93
N HIS A 13 -1.27 -5.87 -4.94
CA HIS A 13 -0.27 -5.95 -6.00
C HIS A 13 -0.88 -5.69 -7.38
N ASP A 14 -0.02 -5.18 -8.26
CA ASP A 14 -0.29 -5.10 -9.68
C ASP A 14 -0.03 -6.47 -10.31
N ASN A 15 -1.06 -7.10 -10.90
CA ASN A 15 -0.96 -8.42 -11.55
C ASN A 15 0.00 -8.43 -12.75
N ASN A 16 0.35 -7.26 -13.28
CA ASN A 16 1.29 -7.15 -14.39
C ASN A 16 2.75 -6.98 -13.91
N ALA A 17 2.98 -6.88 -12.60
CA ALA A 17 4.31 -6.71 -12.02
C ALA A 17 4.82 -8.00 -11.36
N PRO A 18 6.14 -8.19 -11.22
CA PRO A 18 6.71 -9.37 -10.56
C PRO A 18 6.20 -9.54 -9.11
N GLU A 19 5.77 -10.75 -8.76
CA GLU A 19 5.14 -11.08 -7.47
C GLU A 19 6.13 -11.45 -6.35
N ALA A 20 7.43 -11.54 -6.62
CA ALA A 20 8.40 -12.15 -5.69
C ALA A 20 8.42 -11.50 -4.29
N TRP A 21 8.24 -10.18 -4.21
CA TRP A 21 8.17 -9.48 -2.92
C TRP A 21 6.88 -9.79 -2.15
N VAL A 22 5.75 -9.97 -2.85
CA VAL A 22 4.46 -10.32 -2.25
C VAL A 22 4.57 -11.67 -1.56
N ASP A 23 5.22 -12.63 -2.22
CA ASP A 23 5.45 -13.96 -1.67
C ASP A 23 6.42 -13.93 -0.48
N ALA A 24 7.47 -13.11 -0.54
CA ALA A 24 8.39 -12.93 0.58
C ALA A 24 7.69 -12.35 1.82
N TRP A 25 6.85 -11.34 1.64
CA TRP A 25 6.05 -10.78 2.72
C TRP A 25 5.00 -11.77 3.22
N THR A 26 4.35 -12.52 2.34
CA THR A 26 3.38 -13.55 2.74
C THR A 26 4.00 -14.59 3.68
N ARG A 27 5.27 -14.96 3.49
CA ARG A 27 5.99 -15.89 4.38
C ARG A 27 6.44 -15.26 5.70
N GLY A 28 6.60 -13.94 5.75
CA GLY A 28 7.14 -13.23 6.91
C GLY A 28 6.10 -12.81 7.95
N TYR A 29 4.80 -12.89 7.62
CA TYR A 29 3.71 -12.47 8.50
C TYR A 29 2.66 -13.58 8.66
N PRO A 30 2.10 -13.77 9.88
CA PRO A 30 1.18 -14.88 10.15
C PRO A 30 -0.20 -14.70 9.52
N LEU A 31 -0.67 -13.45 9.39
CA LEU A 31 -1.99 -13.11 8.85
C LEU A 31 -1.83 -12.17 7.65
N VAL A 32 -2.14 -12.67 6.46
CA VAL A 32 -1.97 -11.93 5.21
C VAL A 32 -3.20 -12.10 4.33
N GLN A 33 -3.76 -10.98 3.89
CA GLN A 33 -4.79 -10.92 2.87
C GLN A 33 -4.18 -10.32 1.59
N ARG A 34 -4.30 -11.02 0.46
CA ARG A 34 -3.77 -10.59 -0.84
C ARG A 34 -4.89 -10.10 -1.75
N VAL A 35 -4.60 -9.06 -2.53
CA VAL A 35 -5.47 -8.53 -3.59
C VAL A 35 -4.63 -8.21 -4.81
N GLY A 36 -4.94 -8.90 -5.91
CA GLY A 36 -4.37 -8.63 -7.21
C GLY A 36 -5.28 -7.72 -8.03
N VAL A 37 -4.75 -6.62 -8.54
CA VAL A 37 -5.46 -5.69 -9.43
C VAL A 37 -4.64 -5.39 -10.67
N SER A 38 -5.27 -4.84 -11.72
CA SER A 38 -4.56 -4.40 -12.92
C SER A 38 -5.16 -3.12 -13.52
N ALA A 39 -4.40 -2.50 -14.43
CA ALA A 39 -4.86 -1.35 -15.20
C ALA A 39 -6.00 -1.70 -16.17
N MET A 40 -6.19 -2.98 -16.53
CA MET A 40 -7.26 -3.44 -17.43
C MET A 40 -8.63 -3.44 -16.75
N GLN A 41 -8.67 -3.49 -15.42
CA GLN A 41 -9.89 -3.37 -14.65
C GLN A 41 -10.37 -1.92 -14.64
N SER A 42 -11.68 -1.71 -14.54
CA SER A 42 -12.26 -0.43 -14.18
C SER A 42 -11.90 -0.05 -12.75
N VAL A 43 -12.04 1.25 -12.43
CA VAL A 43 -11.87 1.75 -11.04
C VAL A 43 -12.83 1.03 -10.09
N ASN A 44 -14.07 0.79 -10.50
CA ASN A 44 -15.06 0.11 -9.67
C ASN A 44 -14.68 -1.35 -9.38
N GLU A 45 -14.19 -2.09 -10.38
CA GLU A 45 -13.75 -3.48 -10.17
C GLU A 45 -12.57 -3.55 -9.19
N ARG A 46 -11.60 -2.64 -9.31
CA ARG A 46 -10.50 -2.53 -8.36
C ARG A 46 -10.99 -2.20 -6.96
N LEU A 47 -11.88 -1.21 -6.84
CA LEU A 47 -12.48 -0.81 -5.58
C LEU A 47 -13.21 -1.99 -4.90
N THR A 48 -14.06 -2.70 -5.64
CA THR A 48 -14.80 -3.87 -5.14
C THR A 48 -13.86 -4.98 -4.69
N ALA A 49 -12.77 -5.24 -5.42
CA ALA A 49 -11.78 -6.23 -5.04
C ALA A 49 -11.11 -5.89 -3.70
N VAL A 50 -10.70 -4.63 -3.50
CA VAL A 50 -10.11 -4.16 -2.24
C VAL A 50 -11.13 -4.24 -1.10
N GLN A 51 -12.35 -3.77 -1.33
CA GLN A 51 -13.39 -3.76 -0.30
C GLN A 51 -13.77 -5.18 0.14
N ALA A 52 -13.91 -6.12 -0.81
CA ALA A 52 -14.22 -7.51 -0.52
C ALA A 52 -13.12 -8.16 0.33
N ALA A 53 -11.85 -7.94 -0.02
CA ALA A 53 -10.73 -8.46 0.75
C ALA A 53 -10.57 -7.78 2.13
N PHE A 54 -10.81 -6.48 2.23
CA PHE A 54 -10.77 -5.79 3.52
C PHE A 54 -11.87 -6.29 4.47
N ALA A 55 -13.05 -6.60 3.93
CA ALA A 55 -14.18 -7.12 4.69
C ALA A 55 -13.94 -8.52 5.27
N THR A 56 -13.06 -9.33 4.69
CA THR A 56 -12.72 -10.67 5.22
C THR A 56 -11.71 -10.63 6.36
N ILE A 57 -11.03 -9.49 6.58
CA ILE A 57 -10.07 -9.34 7.67
C ILE A 57 -10.84 -9.22 8.99
N ALA A 58 -10.64 -10.14 9.92
CA ALA A 58 -11.27 -10.11 11.25
C ALA A 58 -10.58 -9.12 12.21
N SER A 59 -9.27 -8.95 12.04
CA SER A 59 -8.44 -8.08 12.88
C SER A 59 -8.89 -6.60 12.83
N GLN A 60 -8.72 -5.90 13.95
CA GLN A 60 -8.92 -4.46 14.03
C GLN A 60 -7.67 -3.64 13.68
N ASN A 61 -6.53 -4.31 13.45
CA ASN A 61 -5.24 -3.69 13.15
C ASN A 61 -4.76 -4.20 11.80
N VAL A 62 -5.00 -3.39 10.76
CA VAL A 62 -4.62 -3.70 9.38
C VAL A 62 -3.47 -2.80 8.97
N VAL A 63 -2.47 -3.38 8.32
CA VAL A 63 -1.41 -2.62 7.64
C VAL A 63 -1.50 -2.90 6.16
N ALA A 64 -1.58 -1.86 5.34
CA ALA A 64 -1.66 -2.03 3.89
C ALA A 64 -0.31 -1.79 3.23
N VAL A 65 0.06 -2.65 2.29
CA VAL A 65 1.25 -2.49 1.47
C VAL A 65 0.87 -2.73 0.04
N ALA A 66 1.01 -1.69 -0.77
CA ALA A 66 0.38 -1.60 -2.06
C ALA A 66 1.39 -1.20 -3.13
N HIS A 67 1.43 -1.90 -4.26
CA HIS A 67 2.36 -1.62 -5.36
C HIS A 67 1.65 -1.29 -6.67
N GLY A 68 2.15 -0.28 -7.39
CA GLY A 68 1.68 0.06 -8.74
C GLY A 68 0.17 0.31 -8.75
N MET A 69 -0.55 -0.43 -9.60
CA MET A 69 -2.02 -0.39 -9.63
C MET A 69 -2.69 -0.77 -8.30
N GLY A 70 -2.04 -1.59 -7.47
CA GLY A 70 -2.50 -1.87 -6.10
C GLY A 70 -2.49 -0.62 -5.22
N ALA A 71 -1.48 0.26 -5.38
CA ALA A 71 -1.41 1.52 -4.65
C ALA A 71 -2.51 2.50 -5.11
N ASN A 72 -2.76 2.59 -6.42
CA ASN A 72 -3.89 3.35 -6.96
C ASN A 72 -5.23 2.80 -6.44
N ALA A 73 -5.43 1.48 -6.41
CA ALA A 73 -6.64 0.86 -5.88
C ALA A 73 -6.85 1.15 -4.39
N LEU A 74 -5.78 1.12 -3.59
CA LEU A 74 -5.85 1.49 -2.17
C LEU A 74 -6.24 2.96 -2.00
N LEU A 75 -5.72 3.87 -2.83
CA LEU A 75 -6.12 5.28 -2.82
C LEU A 75 -7.60 5.45 -3.18
N SER A 76 -8.09 4.77 -4.22
CA SER A 76 -9.50 4.85 -4.62
C SER A 76 -10.42 4.33 -3.49
N TRP A 77 -10.04 3.21 -2.87
CA TRP A 77 -10.75 2.62 -1.73
C TRP A 77 -10.74 3.54 -0.51
N HIS A 78 -9.57 4.05 -0.12
CA HIS A 78 -9.45 4.94 1.03
C HIS A 78 -10.27 6.22 0.86
N TYR A 79 -10.43 6.73 -0.35
CA TYR A 79 -11.24 7.92 -0.62
C TYR A 79 -12.74 7.73 -0.32
N VAL A 80 -13.29 6.54 -0.62
CA VAL A 80 -14.74 6.29 -0.51
C VAL A 80 -15.14 5.60 0.80
N GLU A 81 -14.20 4.94 1.47
CA GLU A 81 -14.52 4.11 2.61
C GLU A 81 -14.88 4.92 3.87
N SER A 82 -15.65 4.30 4.77
CA SER A 82 -16.06 4.93 6.02
C SER A 82 -14.90 5.16 7.00
N TRP A 83 -15.10 6.16 7.87
CA TRP A 83 -14.21 6.47 8.98
C TRP A 83 -13.88 5.26 9.87
N THR A 84 -14.83 4.33 10.05
CA THR A 84 -14.63 3.11 10.85
C THR A 84 -13.57 2.21 10.23
N MET A 85 -13.53 2.09 8.90
CA MET A 85 -12.51 1.30 8.21
C MET A 85 -11.16 2.01 8.22
N HIS A 86 -11.13 3.34 8.10
CA HIS A 86 -9.88 4.11 8.24
C HIS A 86 -9.23 3.89 9.61
N LYS A 87 -10.00 3.79 10.69
CA LYS A 87 -9.47 3.50 12.03
C LYS A 87 -8.81 2.14 12.17
N ARG A 88 -9.23 1.17 11.35
CA ARG A 88 -8.62 -0.17 11.31
C ARG A 88 -7.28 -0.16 10.60
N LEU A 89 -7.07 0.77 9.66
CA LEU A 89 -5.80 0.94 8.98
C LEU A 89 -4.79 1.64 9.90
N ARG A 90 -3.77 0.90 10.33
CA ARG A 90 -2.74 1.36 11.27
C ARG A 90 -1.55 1.97 10.59
N ALA A 91 -1.19 1.47 9.41
CA ALA A 91 -0.18 2.07 8.57
C ALA A 91 -0.41 1.68 7.11
N ALA A 92 0.13 2.47 6.19
CA ALA A 92 0.11 2.15 4.77
C ALA A 92 1.46 2.44 4.09
N ILE A 93 1.89 1.56 3.20
CA ILE A 93 3.00 1.82 2.26
C ILE A 93 2.45 1.80 0.84
N LEU A 94 2.58 2.92 0.15
CA LEU A 94 2.29 3.07 -1.27
C LEU A 94 3.60 3.00 -2.05
N LEU A 95 3.80 1.92 -2.78
CA LEU A 95 4.99 1.66 -3.56
C LEU A 95 4.72 1.95 -5.04
N ALA A 96 5.39 2.98 -5.56
CA ALA A 96 5.29 3.42 -6.95
C ALA A 96 3.84 3.53 -7.49
N PRO A 97 2.93 4.29 -6.85
CA PRO A 97 1.63 4.57 -7.44
C PRO A 97 1.79 5.25 -8.79
N GLN A 98 0.97 4.87 -9.76
CA GLN A 98 1.10 5.31 -11.13
C GLN A 98 0.34 6.62 -11.34
N LYS A 99 1.04 7.68 -11.75
CA LYS A 99 0.44 8.99 -12.00
C LYS A 99 -0.65 8.92 -13.07
N ALA A 100 -0.39 8.18 -14.15
CA ALA A 100 -1.31 8.05 -15.29
C ALA A 100 -2.64 7.38 -14.92
N ALA A 101 -2.65 6.53 -13.88
CA ALA A 101 -3.84 5.86 -13.39
C ALA A 101 -4.58 6.66 -12.30
N CYS A 102 -3.99 7.77 -11.83
CA CYS A 102 -4.53 8.52 -10.71
C CYS A 102 -5.72 9.40 -11.10
N THR A 103 -6.86 9.21 -10.42
CA THR A 103 -8.07 10.02 -10.63
C THR A 103 -8.10 11.26 -9.73
N SER A 104 -8.96 12.24 -10.04
CA SER A 104 -9.13 13.44 -9.22
C SER A 104 -9.52 13.15 -7.77
N ASN A 105 -10.23 12.05 -7.53
CA ASN A 105 -10.58 11.58 -6.19
C ASN A 105 -9.35 11.09 -5.41
N GLU A 106 -8.51 10.28 -6.05
CA GLU A 106 -7.29 9.76 -5.42
C GLU A 106 -6.32 10.88 -5.04
N LEU A 107 -6.22 11.94 -5.84
CA LEU A 107 -5.40 13.13 -5.52
C LEU A 107 -5.84 13.84 -4.22
N ARG A 108 -7.09 13.64 -3.79
CA ARG A 108 -7.69 14.30 -2.62
C ARG A 108 -7.66 13.44 -1.35
N VAL A 109 -7.16 12.21 -1.43
CA VAL A 109 -7.01 11.32 -0.26
C VAL A 109 -6.20 12.00 0.84
N ARG A 110 -6.57 11.75 2.10
CA ARG A 110 -5.83 12.18 3.30
C ARG A 110 -5.75 11.00 4.26
N PHE A 111 -4.58 10.41 4.42
CA PHE A 111 -4.39 9.32 5.37
C PHE A 111 -4.34 9.84 6.79
N GLN A 112 -5.03 9.15 7.70
CA GLN A 112 -5.08 9.49 9.13
C GLN A 112 -4.18 8.58 9.97
N CYS A 113 -3.39 7.75 9.29
CA CYS A 113 -2.43 6.80 9.86
C CYS A 113 -1.04 7.07 9.27
N PRO A 114 0.04 6.65 9.96
CA PRO A 114 1.38 6.62 9.40
C PRO A 114 1.38 6.03 7.98
N THR A 115 1.77 6.83 7.00
CA THR A 115 1.75 6.44 5.59
C THR A 115 3.07 6.80 4.94
N ALA A 116 3.64 5.86 4.20
CA ALA A 116 4.83 6.06 3.39
C ALA A 116 4.50 5.96 1.90
N VAL A 117 5.10 6.83 1.11
CA VAL A 117 5.14 6.73 -0.36
C VAL A 117 6.57 6.46 -0.76
N CYS A 118 6.81 5.35 -1.43
CA CYS A 118 8.14 4.89 -1.83
C CYS A 118 8.24 4.81 -3.36
N ALA A 119 9.27 5.39 -3.96
CA ALA A 119 9.45 5.39 -5.42
C ALA A 119 10.93 5.36 -5.81
N GLY A 120 11.26 4.60 -6.84
CA GLY A 120 12.58 4.65 -7.48
C GLY A 120 12.70 5.78 -8.51
N CYS A 121 13.90 5.98 -9.04
CA CYS A 121 14.20 7.02 -10.02
C CYS A 121 13.47 6.87 -11.36
N LEU A 122 13.11 5.63 -11.74
CA LEU A 122 12.36 5.32 -12.97
C LEU A 122 10.84 5.42 -12.78
N ASP A 123 10.38 5.62 -11.56
CA ASP A 123 8.98 5.84 -11.24
C ASP A 123 8.65 7.35 -11.36
N ASP A 124 7.38 7.75 -11.17
CA ASP A 124 6.93 9.15 -11.14
C ASP A 124 7.43 9.93 -9.88
N SER A 125 8.69 9.75 -9.48
CA SER A 125 9.27 10.21 -8.21
C SER A 125 9.05 11.71 -7.94
N ASP A 126 9.26 12.57 -8.94
CA ASP A 126 9.07 14.02 -8.77
C ASP A 126 7.62 14.36 -8.43
N TRP A 127 6.66 13.74 -9.14
CA TRP A 127 5.24 13.92 -8.86
C TRP A 127 4.86 13.34 -7.49
N LEU A 128 5.38 12.16 -7.15
CA LEU A 128 5.13 11.51 -5.86
C LEU A 128 5.69 12.31 -4.69
N SER A 129 6.84 12.96 -4.85
CA SER A 129 7.42 13.82 -3.83
C SER A 129 6.53 15.03 -3.50
N GLN A 130 5.81 15.55 -4.50
CA GLN A 130 4.87 16.66 -4.36
C GLN A 130 3.50 16.18 -3.85
N GLN A 131 3.07 14.99 -4.28
CA GLN A 131 1.76 14.44 -3.96
C GLN A 131 1.71 13.78 -2.56
N ALA A 132 2.80 13.18 -2.08
CA ALA A 132 2.83 12.49 -0.80
C ALA A 132 2.45 13.40 0.40
N PRO A 133 2.96 14.65 0.52
CA PRO A 133 2.51 15.57 1.57
C PRO A 133 1.01 15.88 1.47
N LEU A 134 0.46 15.96 0.25
CA LEU A 134 -0.98 16.16 0.06
C LEU A 134 -1.76 14.95 0.58
N TRP A 135 -1.25 13.74 0.40
CA TRP A 135 -1.85 12.53 1.00
C TRP A 135 -1.62 12.39 2.51
N GLN A 136 -0.90 13.30 3.16
CA GLN A 136 -0.43 13.16 4.55
C GLN A 136 0.52 11.96 4.74
N ALA A 137 1.29 11.65 3.70
CA ALA A 137 2.28 10.58 3.68
C ALA A 137 3.70 11.14 3.64
N ARG A 138 4.65 10.37 4.18
CA ARG A 138 6.08 10.65 4.07
C ARG A 138 6.63 10.04 2.78
N PHE A 139 7.32 10.84 1.98
CA PHE A 139 7.99 10.37 0.77
C PHE A 139 9.37 9.77 1.07
N PHE A 140 9.69 8.66 0.40
CA PHE A 140 10.98 7.98 0.42
C PHE A 140 11.43 7.69 -1.02
N ALA A 141 12.47 8.40 -1.47
CA ALA A 141 13.16 8.04 -2.70
C ALA A 141 14.00 6.78 -2.47
N LEU A 142 13.76 5.74 -3.26
CA LEU A 142 14.51 4.49 -3.20
C LEU A 142 15.77 4.63 -4.05
N SER A 143 16.92 4.26 -3.48
CA SER A 143 18.14 4.08 -4.27
C SER A 143 17.99 2.88 -5.21
N ASP A 144 18.81 2.81 -6.27
CA ASP A 144 18.74 1.71 -7.24
C ASP A 144 18.95 0.34 -6.58
N ALA A 145 19.82 0.25 -5.58
CA ALA A 145 20.05 -0.98 -4.81
C ALA A 145 18.79 -1.42 -4.05
N VAL A 146 18.10 -0.47 -3.38
CA VAL A 146 16.85 -0.74 -2.68
C VAL A 146 15.73 -1.06 -3.67
N ASN A 147 15.72 -0.42 -4.84
CA ASN A 147 14.75 -0.68 -5.89
C ASN A 147 14.93 -2.07 -6.54
N GLN A 148 16.16 -2.57 -6.62
CA GLN A 148 16.43 -3.94 -7.04
C GLN A 148 16.06 -4.97 -5.95
N GLN A 149 16.36 -4.68 -4.68
CA GLN A 149 15.93 -5.53 -3.56
C GLN A 149 14.40 -5.57 -3.41
N ARG A 150 13.73 -4.45 -3.67
CA ARG A 150 12.26 -4.34 -3.74
C ARG A 150 11.66 -5.41 -4.64
N GLN A 151 12.32 -5.72 -5.76
CA GLN A 151 11.82 -6.72 -6.72
C GLN A 151 12.02 -8.16 -6.25
N ARG A 152 12.76 -8.41 -5.15
CA ARG A 152 13.08 -9.76 -4.66
C ARG A 152 12.35 -10.09 -3.36
N ASP A 153 12.65 -9.38 -2.28
CA ASP A 153 12.18 -9.69 -0.93
C ASP A 153 11.79 -8.46 -0.11
N TRP A 154 12.25 -7.28 -0.52
CA TRP A 154 11.92 -5.96 0.04
C TRP A 154 11.99 -5.87 1.58
N GLN A 155 13.07 -6.37 2.16
CA GLN A 155 13.29 -6.36 3.62
C GLN A 155 13.25 -4.96 4.24
N TRP A 156 13.81 -3.96 3.53
CA TRP A 156 13.75 -2.57 3.99
C TRP A 156 12.31 -2.07 4.16
N GLY A 157 11.38 -2.48 3.30
CA GLY A 157 9.97 -2.12 3.45
C GLY A 157 9.34 -2.74 4.69
N MET A 158 9.76 -3.96 5.08
CA MET A 158 9.30 -4.58 6.33
C MET A 158 9.80 -3.82 7.56
N GLN A 159 11.07 -3.39 7.55
CA GLN A 159 11.64 -2.56 8.61
C GLN A 159 10.90 -1.23 8.73
N LEU A 160 10.67 -0.55 7.60
CA LEU A 160 9.87 0.68 7.56
C LEU A 160 8.47 0.48 8.13
N MET A 161 7.82 -0.63 7.78
CA MET A 161 6.50 -0.98 8.29
C MET A 161 6.51 -1.11 9.82
N GLN A 162 7.45 -1.88 10.37
CA GLN A 162 7.63 -2.04 11.82
C GLN A 162 7.84 -0.69 12.51
N GLU A 163 8.69 0.17 11.97
CA GLU A 163 8.92 1.51 12.52
C GLU A 163 7.67 2.39 12.52
N MET A 164 6.79 2.26 11.53
CA MET A 164 5.55 3.02 11.46
C MET A 164 4.49 2.51 12.44
N VAL A 165 4.49 1.20 12.69
CA VAL A 165 3.52 0.51 13.56
C VAL A 165 3.88 0.62 15.04
N LEU A 166 5.17 0.62 15.37
CA LEU A 166 5.67 0.65 16.77
C LEU A 166 5.71 2.06 17.39
N ARG A 167 5.36 3.11 16.64
CA ARG A 167 5.29 4.50 17.11
C ARG A 167 3.92 4.85 17.66
#